data_AF-A0A931LCS3-F1
#
_entry.id   AF-A0A931LCS3-F1
#
_cell.length_a   1.000
_cell.length_b   1.000
_cell.length_c   1.000
_cell.angle_alpha   90.00
_cell.angle_beta   90.00
_cell.angle_gamma   90.00
#
_symmetry.space_group_name_H-M   'P 1'
#
loop_
_entity.id
_entity.type
_entity.pdbx_description
1 polymer ?
#
loop_
_entity_poly.entity_id
_entity_poly.type
_entity_poly.pdbx_seq_one_letter_code
_entity_poly.pdbx_strand_id
1 'polypeptide(L)'
;MNGMTEVMTRHRGLVLAAAIALLMVGGGAVAVTATESDRSEQQGAREPMTEMMRGMRMGASAELLGRERPLLSLALRHRADLALSADQVTKLEGLVERFRKDAEARASQIEAAEQELAGLVKADPADMASVEAKVRAIEKQRADLRLARIRTIAEGRAALSPEQRRKLEELVASRPGGSAAERTRGMEEMERFMNSERMPEAMTAMMDMARRMGDGDVMLGMVRMMEMMGSMGGMMGGHGGGTMGAEPHHATPEERK
;
A
#
# COMPACT_ATOMS: atom_id res chain seq x y z
N MET A 1 -10.56 -46.01 45.43
CA MET A 1 -10.69 -47.00 44.33
C MET A 1 -11.80 -46.52 43.41
N ASN A 2 -11.46 -46.33 42.13
CA ASN A 2 -12.24 -46.38 40.88
C ASN A 2 -13.79 -46.30 40.99
N GLY A 3 -14.53 -45.56 40.18
CA GLY A 3 -14.27 -44.96 38.87
C GLY A 3 -15.60 -44.89 38.10
N MET A 4 -15.61 -44.09 37.03
CA MET A 4 -16.54 -44.14 35.89
C MET A 4 -18.03 -43.83 36.14
N THR A 5 -18.48 -42.68 35.65
CA THR A 5 -19.40 -42.65 34.49
C THR A 5 -19.42 -41.28 33.84
N GLU A 6 -19.05 -41.30 32.58
CA GLU A 6 -19.02 -40.23 31.59
C GLU A 6 -20.42 -40.14 30.96
N VAL A 7 -21.01 -38.94 30.88
CA VAL A 7 -22.12 -38.66 29.95
C VAL A 7 -21.86 -37.34 29.26
N MET A 8 -21.42 -37.46 28.02
CA MET A 8 -21.29 -36.40 27.03
C MET A 8 -22.61 -36.31 26.25
N THR A 9 -23.23 -35.14 26.13
CA THR A 9 -24.19 -34.88 25.04
C THR A 9 -24.12 -33.42 24.60
N ARG A 10 -24.08 -33.26 23.28
CA ARG A 10 -23.71 -32.07 22.51
C ARG A 10 -24.92 -31.21 22.10
N HIS A 11 -24.57 -30.05 21.54
CA HIS A 11 -25.28 -29.22 20.52
C HIS A 11 -26.04 -28.00 21.07
N ARG A 12 -25.53 -26.78 20.86
CA ARG A 12 -25.44 -25.92 19.65
C ARG A 12 -26.73 -25.11 19.39
N GLY A 13 -26.60 -23.78 19.38
CA GLY A 13 -27.33 -22.91 18.45
C GLY A 13 -28.14 -21.75 19.05
N LEU A 14 -27.72 -20.51 18.72
CA LEU A 14 -28.47 -19.23 18.52
C LEU A 14 -27.49 -18.09 18.88
N VAL A 15 -26.82 -17.39 17.97
CA VAL A 15 -27.26 -16.48 16.87
C VAL A 15 -28.12 -15.31 17.36
N LEU A 16 -27.42 -14.17 17.52
CA LEU A 16 -27.75 -12.81 17.08
C LEU A 16 -28.76 -11.95 17.86
N ALA A 17 -28.25 -10.83 18.40
CA ALA A 17 -28.83 -9.47 18.31
C ALA A 17 -27.80 -8.49 18.93
N ALA A 18 -27.12 -7.68 18.13
CA ALA A 18 -27.51 -6.31 17.76
C ALA A 18 -27.22 -5.27 18.85
N ALA A 19 -26.35 -4.31 18.54
CA ALA A 19 -26.61 -2.87 18.70
C ALA A 19 -25.35 -2.06 18.38
N ILE A 20 -25.39 -1.38 17.23
CA ILE A 20 -24.63 -0.16 17.01
C ILE A 20 -25.26 0.92 17.90
N ALA A 21 -24.48 1.56 18.75
CA ALA A 21 -24.84 2.84 19.36
C ALA A 21 -23.63 3.77 19.32
N LEU A 22 -23.70 4.73 18.41
CA LEU A 22 -22.86 5.91 18.34
C LEU A 22 -23.63 7.05 19.04
N LEU A 23 -23.09 7.61 20.13
CA LEU A 23 -23.44 8.93 20.71
C LEU A 23 -22.18 9.39 21.46
N MET A 24 -21.53 10.54 21.25
CA MET A 24 -22.00 11.89 20.88
C MET A 24 -23.26 12.31 21.64
N VAL A 25 -23.00 12.83 22.84
CA VAL A 25 -23.68 13.91 23.57
C VAL A 25 -24.88 14.55 22.85
N GLY A 26 -26.04 14.54 23.51
CA GLY A 26 -27.16 15.44 23.19
C GLY A 26 -28.51 14.84 23.59
N GLY A 27 -29.15 15.41 24.61
CA GLY A 27 -30.34 14.85 25.25
C GLY A 27 -31.67 15.05 24.51
N GLY A 28 -32.74 14.51 25.10
CA GLY A 28 -34.12 14.90 24.81
C GLY A 28 -35.04 13.73 24.46
N ALA A 29 -35.99 13.44 25.35
CA ALA A 29 -37.02 12.42 25.19
C ALA A 29 -38.14 12.81 24.20
N VAL A 30 -38.84 11.79 23.68
CA VAL A 30 -40.32 11.61 23.64
C VAL A 30 -40.82 10.96 22.32
N ALA A 31 -41.58 9.88 22.54
CA ALA A 31 -42.70 9.27 21.80
C ALA A 31 -42.60 8.80 20.33
N VAL A 32 -43.07 7.57 20.18
CA VAL A 32 -43.45 6.83 18.97
C VAL A 32 -44.74 7.40 18.36
N THR A 33 -44.77 7.63 17.05
CA THR A 33 -45.91 7.28 16.18
C THR A 33 -45.41 6.98 14.77
N ALA A 34 -45.86 5.84 14.23
CA ALA A 34 -45.66 5.45 12.85
C ALA A 34 -46.52 6.30 11.90
N THR A 35 -45.92 6.73 10.79
CA THR A 35 -46.61 6.91 9.50
C THR A 35 -45.62 6.58 8.39
N GLU A 36 -46.02 5.65 7.51
CA GLU A 36 -45.41 5.38 6.21
C GLU A 36 -45.78 6.52 5.25
N SER A 37 -44.79 7.15 4.61
CA SER A 37 -44.83 7.60 3.21
C SER A 37 -43.48 8.24 2.87
N ASP A 38 -42.98 7.97 1.66
CA ASP A 38 -41.89 8.67 0.97
C ASP A 38 -40.45 8.45 1.46
N ARG A 39 -39.87 7.32 1.01
CA ARG A 39 -38.43 7.18 0.77
C ARG A 39 -38.17 6.73 -0.66
N SER A 40 -38.40 7.63 -1.61
CA SER A 40 -37.69 7.63 -2.89
C SER A 40 -36.53 8.63 -2.80
N GLU A 41 -35.37 8.21 -3.31
CA GLU A 41 -34.21 9.06 -3.63
C GLU A 41 -33.35 9.58 -2.46
N GLN A 42 -32.59 8.67 -1.85
CA GLN A 42 -31.23 9.04 -1.39
C GLN A 42 -30.30 7.82 -1.44
N GLN A 43 -30.15 7.25 -2.64
CA GLN A 43 -29.03 6.38 -2.99
C GLN A 43 -28.05 7.22 -3.82
N GLY A 44 -26.84 7.41 -3.32
CA GLY A 44 -25.78 8.08 -4.09
C GLY A 44 -24.88 9.01 -3.29
N ALA A 45 -24.41 8.63 -2.11
CA ALA A 45 -23.35 9.40 -1.43
C ALA A 45 -22.56 8.65 -0.34
N ARG A 46 -22.56 7.31 -0.30
CA ARG A 46 -21.85 6.55 0.77
C ARG A 46 -20.80 5.55 0.29
N GLU A 47 -20.58 5.43 -1.02
CA GLU A 47 -19.65 4.44 -1.57
C GLU A 47 -18.19 4.89 -1.77
N PRO A 48 -17.80 6.18 -1.93
CA PRO A 48 -16.41 6.49 -2.25
C PRO A 48 -15.45 6.27 -1.06
N MET A 49 -15.91 6.45 0.18
CA MET A 49 -15.08 6.20 1.36
C MET A 49 -14.86 4.70 1.61
N THR A 50 -15.88 3.86 1.41
CA THR A 50 -15.78 2.42 1.63
C THR A 50 -14.87 1.76 0.58
N GLU A 51 -14.92 2.26 -0.66
CA GLU A 51 -14.06 1.82 -1.75
C GLU A 51 -12.60 2.31 -1.58
N MET A 52 -12.40 3.55 -1.10
CA MET A 52 -11.07 4.03 -0.67
C MET A 52 -10.48 3.22 0.49
N MET A 53 -11.27 2.86 1.50
CA MET A 53 -10.80 2.01 2.61
C MET A 53 -10.44 0.60 2.12
N ARG A 54 -11.15 0.07 1.12
CA ARG A 54 -10.81 -1.21 0.48
C ARG A 54 -9.49 -1.15 -0.30
N GLY A 55 -9.20 -0.01 -0.95
CA GLY A 55 -7.91 0.27 -1.59
C GLY A 55 -6.76 0.42 -0.59
N MET A 56 -6.99 1.04 0.57
CA MET A 56 -6.00 1.16 1.66
C MET A 56 -5.70 -0.18 2.35
N ARG A 57 -6.67 -1.11 2.43
CA ARG A 57 -6.44 -2.45 2.99
C ARG A 57 -5.50 -3.30 2.13
N MET A 58 -5.49 -3.10 0.81
CA MET A 58 -4.45 -3.64 -0.09
C MET A 58 -3.06 -2.99 0.14
N GLY A 59 -3.01 -1.81 0.77
CA GLY A 59 -1.78 -1.13 1.15
C GLY A 59 -1.07 -1.75 2.37
N ALA A 60 -1.84 -2.26 3.35
CA ALA A 60 -1.27 -2.99 4.48
C ALA A 60 -0.63 -4.31 4.02
N SER A 61 -1.27 -5.03 3.10
CA SER A 61 -0.67 -6.22 2.46
C SER A 61 0.53 -5.85 1.58
N ALA A 62 0.51 -4.72 0.86
CA ALA A 62 1.63 -4.26 0.04
C ALA A 62 2.85 -3.81 0.88
N GLU A 63 2.65 -3.17 2.03
CA GLU A 63 3.72 -2.85 2.97
C GLU A 63 4.28 -4.11 3.66
N LEU A 64 3.42 -5.07 4.04
CA LEU A 64 3.84 -6.36 4.59
C LEU A 64 4.61 -7.22 3.58
N LEU A 65 4.17 -7.17 2.32
CA LEU A 65 4.87 -7.78 1.18
C LEU A 65 6.12 -7.00 0.78
N GLY A 66 6.41 -5.87 1.41
CA GLY A 66 7.73 -5.24 1.56
C GLY A 66 8.32 -4.58 0.31
N ARG A 67 9.01 -3.46 0.55
CA ARG A 67 9.83 -2.66 -0.38
C ARG A 67 11.06 -3.38 -0.98
N GLU A 68 11.20 -4.71 -0.85
CA GLU A 68 12.24 -5.45 -1.55
C GLU A 68 11.78 -5.73 -2.98
N ARG A 69 12.70 -5.61 -3.95
CA ARG A 69 12.35 -5.70 -5.38
C ARG A 69 11.83 -7.11 -5.71
N PRO A 70 10.81 -7.27 -6.56
CA PRO A 70 10.29 -8.58 -6.96
C PRO A 70 11.27 -9.26 -7.93
N LEU A 71 12.44 -9.66 -7.43
CA LEU A 71 13.58 -10.16 -8.22
C LEU A 71 13.23 -11.40 -9.03
N LEU A 72 12.49 -12.35 -8.44
CA LEU A 72 12.09 -13.59 -9.12
C LEU A 72 11.08 -13.32 -10.24
N SER A 73 10.07 -12.48 -9.98
CA SER A 73 9.10 -12.08 -11.00
C SER A 73 9.75 -11.27 -12.13
N LEU A 74 10.82 -10.53 -11.83
CA LEU A 74 11.61 -9.84 -12.85
C LEU A 74 12.40 -10.83 -13.70
N ALA A 75 13.07 -11.81 -13.08
CA ALA A 75 13.78 -12.87 -13.81
C ALA A 75 12.85 -13.65 -14.75
N LEU A 76 11.65 -14.02 -14.28
CA LEU A 76 10.65 -14.71 -15.10
C LEU A 76 10.11 -13.87 -16.26
N ARG A 77 10.01 -12.55 -16.08
CA ARG A 77 9.61 -11.61 -17.13
C ARG A 77 10.69 -11.48 -18.21
N HIS A 78 11.95 -11.49 -17.80
CA HIS A 78 13.12 -11.41 -18.68
C HIS A 78 13.72 -12.78 -18.99
N ARG A 79 12.90 -13.84 -18.98
CA ARG A 79 13.36 -15.23 -19.17
C ARG A 79 14.12 -15.45 -20.48
N ALA A 80 13.70 -14.78 -21.55
CA ALA A 80 14.37 -14.83 -22.85
C ALA A 80 15.72 -14.09 -22.81
N ASP A 81 15.74 -12.88 -22.25
CA ASP A 81 16.96 -12.08 -22.11
C ASP A 81 17.99 -12.79 -21.23
N LEU A 82 17.54 -13.44 -20.15
CA LEU A 82 18.38 -14.21 -19.23
C LEU A 82 18.71 -15.62 -19.74
N ALA A 83 18.19 -16.02 -20.91
CA ALA A 83 18.31 -17.37 -21.45
C ALA A 83 18.03 -18.46 -20.38
N LEU A 84 16.94 -18.30 -19.63
CA LEU A 84 16.57 -19.27 -18.59
C LEU A 84 16.20 -20.60 -19.24
N SER A 85 16.70 -21.71 -18.67
CA SER A 85 16.27 -23.04 -19.08
C SER A 85 14.82 -23.31 -18.63
N ALA A 86 14.17 -24.30 -19.26
CA ALA A 86 12.82 -24.73 -18.85
C ALA A 86 12.77 -25.16 -17.37
N ASP A 87 13.81 -25.83 -16.89
CA ASP A 87 13.93 -26.24 -15.49
C ASP A 87 14.06 -25.04 -14.54
N GLN A 88 14.84 -24.03 -14.94
CA GLN A 88 14.97 -22.79 -14.16
C GLN A 88 13.65 -22.03 -14.08
N VAL A 89 12.92 -21.91 -15.20
CA VAL A 89 11.60 -21.29 -15.24
C VAL A 89 10.63 -22.03 -14.30
N THR A 90 10.53 -23.35 -14.44
CA THR A 90 9.65 -24.19 -13.60
C THR A 90 9.98 -24.03 -12.11
N LYS A 91 11.27 -24.02 -11.76
CA LYS A 91 11.73 -23.85 -10.38
C LYS A 91 11.35 -22.47 -9.82
N LEU A 92 11.58 -21.41 -10.60
CA LEU A 92 11.29 -20.03 -10.19
C LEU A 92 9.78 -19.78 -10.06
N GLU A 93 8.96 -20.28 -11.00
CA GLU A 93 7.50 -20.21 -10.92
C GLU A 93 6.99 -20.93 -9.66
N GLY A 94 7.50 -22.13 -9.39
CA GLY A 94 7.17 -22.88 -8.17
C GLY A 94 7.54 -22.13 -6.89
N LEU A 95 8.68 -21.44 -6.86
CA LEU A 95 9.09 -20.60 -5.73
C LEU A 95 8.14 -19.41 -5.53
N VAL A 96 7.80 -18.70 -6.61
CA VAL A 96 6.88 -17.56 -6.57
C VAL A 96 5.50 -18.00 -6.09
N GLU A 97 4.96 -19.09 -6.62
CA GLU A 97 3.61 -19.54 -6.28
C GLU A 97 3.52 -20.07 -4.84
N ARG A 98 4.53 -20.82 -4.37
CA ARG A 98 4.58 -21.24 -2.97
C ARG A 98 4.63 -20.06 -2.02
N PHE A 99 5.54 -19.11 -2.27
CA PHE A 99 5.64 -17.92 -1.43
C PHE A 99 4.36 -17.08 -1.46
N ARG A 100 3.72 -16.93 -2.63
CA ARG A 100 2.46 -16.20 -2.77
C ARG A 100 1.36 -16.80 -1.89
N LYS A 101 1.15 -18.12 -1.96
CA LYS A 101 0.16 -18.82 -1.14
C LYS A 101 0.44 -18.67 0.36
N ASP A 102 1.70 -18.87 0.76
CA ASP A 102 2.11 -18.74 2.16
C ASP A 102 1.94 -17.30 2.66
N ALA A 103 2.24 -16.31 1.82
CA ALA A 103 2.12 -14.90 2.15
C ALA A 103 0.65 -14.47 2.27
N GLU A 104 -0.23 -14.89 1.36
CA GLU A 104 -1.67 -14.64 1.43
C GLU A 104 -2.27 -15.21 2.71
N ALA A 105 -1.93 -16.46 3.06
CA ALA A 105 -2.38 -17.09 4.30
C ALA A 105 -1.90 -16.32 5.56
N ARG A 106 -0.63 -15.92 5.60
CA ARG A 106 -0.06 -15.15 6.73
C ARG A 106 -0.63 -13.74 6.83
N ALA A 107 -0.85 -13.07 5.69
CA ALA A 107 -1.47 -11.75 5.67
C ALA A 107 -2.88 -11.81 6.27
N SER A 108 -3.68 -12.80 5.89
CA SER A 108 -5.02 -13.01 6.48
C SER A 108 -4.97 -13.27 7.99
N GLN A 109 -3.97 -14.02 8.47
CA GLN A 109 -3.80 -14.28 9.91
C GLN A 109 -3.41 -13.02 10.69
N ILE A 110 -2.52 -12.21 10.12
CA ILE A 110 -2.11 -10.92 10.71
C ILE A 110 -3.32 -9.98 10.76
N GLU A 111 -4.10 -9.87 9.69
CA GLU A 111 -5.30 -9.03 9.68
C GLU A 111 -6.34 -9.46 10.73
N ALA A 112 -6.52 -10.76 10.94
CA ALA A 112 -7.39 -11.27 12.00
C ALA A 112 -6.84 -10.92 13.39
N ALA A 113 -5.53 -11.09 13.60
CA ALA A 113 -4.87 -10.76 14.87
C ALA A 113 -4.93 -9.25 15.19
N GLU A 114 -4.84 -8.38 14.18
CA GLU A 114 -5.00 -6.92 14.32
C GLU A 114 -6.43 -6.54 14.72
N GLN A 115 -7.44 -7.24 14.19
CA GLN A 115 -8.83 -7.02 14.60
C GLN A 115 -9.06 -7.47 16.05
N GLU A 116 -8.47 -8.59 16.47
CA GLU A 116 -8.49 -9.04 17.86
C GLU A 116 -7.79 -8.03 18.78
N LEU A 117 -6.62 -7.52 18.38
CA LEU A 117 -5.91 -6.46 19.10
C LEU A 117 -6.78 -5.21 19.28
N ALA A 118 -7.44 -4.77 18.21
CA ALA A 118 -8.36 -3.62 18.27
C ALA A 118 -9.52 -3.87 19.23
N GLY A 119 -10.00 -5.12 19.37
CA GLY A 119 -10.98 -5.51 20.38
C GLY A 119 -10.44 -5.41 21.80
N LEU A 120 -9.23 -5.93 22.06
CA LEU A 120 -8.57 -5.88 23.37
C LEU A 120 -8.33 -4.44 23.85
N VAL A 121 -7.91 -3.55 22.95
CA VAL A 121 -7.66 -2.13 23.27
C VAL A 121 -8.95 -1.38 23.61
N LYS A 122 -10.10 -1.79 23.04
CA LYS A 122 -11.41 -1.16 23.29
C LYS A 122 -12.12 -1.67 24.55
N ALA A 123 -11.62 -2.75 25.16
CA ALA A 123 -12.18 -3.27 26.40
C ALA A 123 -11.98 -2.25 27.53
N ASP A 124 -12.93 -2.18 28.46
CA ASP A 124 -12.86 -1.33 29.65
C ASP A 124 -13.06 -2.15 30.93
N PRO A 125 -12.01 -2.32 31.78
CA PRO A 125 -10.64 -1.85 31.57
C PRO A 125 -9.91 -2.69 30.50
N ALA A 126 -8.96 -2.09 29.79
CA ALA A 126 -8.12 -2.80 28.84
C ALA A 126 -7.16 -3.75 29.57
N ASP A 127 -7.10 -5.01 29.14
CA ASP A 127 -6.11 -5.97 29.61
C ASP A 127 -4.78 -5.76 28.87
N MET A 128 -3.91 -4.95 29.47
CA MET A 128 -2.61 -4.61 28.89
C MET A 128 -1.68 -5.81 28.70
N ALA A 129 -1.81 -6.87 29.50
CA ALA A 129 -1.00 -8.08 29.31
C ALA A 129 -1.41 -8.81 28.02
N SER A 130 -2.71 -8.92 27.77
CA SER A 130 -3.25 -9.47 26.52
C SER A 130 -2.91 -8.61 25.30
N VAL A 131 -2.96 -7.28 25.43
CA VAL A 131 -2.55 -6.33 24.37
C VAL A 131 -1.08 -6.54 24.01
N GLU A 132 -0.17 -6.57 24.99
CA GLU A 132 1.25 -6.76 24.74
C GLU A 132 1.53 -8.12 24.08
N ALA A 133 0.93 -9.20 24.59
CA ALA A 133 1.09 -10.53 24.02
C ALA A 133 0.63 -10.58 22.56
N LYS A 134 -0.50 -9.94 22.24
CA LYS A 134 -1.04 -9.89 20.88
C LYS A 134 -0.15 -9.10 19.93
N VAL A 135 0.34 -7.93 20.35
CA VAL A 135 1.30 -7.12 19.55
C VAL A 135 2.56 -7.92 19.25
N ARG A 136 3.16 -8.57 20.25
CA ARG A 136 4.36 -9.40 20.05
C ARG A 136 4.11 -10.55 19.06
N ALA A 137 2.93 -11.18 19.12
CA ALA A 137 2.56 -12.25 18.19
C ALA A 137 2.43 -11.75 16.74
N ILE A 138 1.79 -10.59 16.54
CA ILE A 138 1.65 -9.95 15.22
C ILE A 138 3.03 -9.63 14.64
N GLU A 139 3.89 -8.97 15.41
CA GLU A 139 5.22 -8.59 14.94
C GLU A 139 6.10 -9.79 14.62
N LYS A 140 5.98 -10.88 15.39
CA LYS A 140 6.63 -12.16 15.05
C LYS A 140 6.16 -12.69 13.69
N GLN A 141 4.85 -12.68 13.41
CA GLN A 141 4.33 -13.15 12.13
C GLN A 141 4.82 -12.28 10.96
N ARG A 142 4.90 -10.96 11.14
CA ARG A 142 5.47 -10.02 10.15
C ARG A 142 6.95 -10.31 9.88
N ALA A 143 7.74 -10.54 10.94
CA ALA A 143 9.15 -10.92 10.82
C ALA A 143 9.34 -12.26 10.09
N ASP A 144 8.52 -13.26 10.43
CA ASP A 144 8.56 -14.58 9.79
C ASP A 144 8.23 -14.49 8.29
N LEU A 145 7.25 -13.66 7.91
CA LEU A 145 6.92 -13.42 6.50
C LEU A 145 8.09 -12.77 5.75
N ARG A 146 8.74 -11.77 6.35
CA ARG A 146 9.93 -11.13 5.77
C ARG A 146 11.08 -12.12 5.58
N LEU A 147 11.34 -12.97 6.57
CA LEU A 147 12.35 -14.02 6.47
C LEU A 147 12.02 -15.06 5.39
N ALA A 148 10.76 -15.47 5.29
CA ALA A 148 10.31 -16.38 4.24
C ALA A 148 10.60 -15.79 2.85
N ARG A 149 10.32 -14.49 2.66
CA ARG A 149 10.62 -13.80 1.40
C ARG A 149 12.10 -13.79 1.07
N ILE A 150 12.95 -13.45 2.04
CA ILE A 150 14.41 -13.42 1.86
C ILE A 150 14.93 -14.80 1.46
N ARG A 151 14.41 -15.87 2.10
CA ARG A 151 14.76 -17.26 1.75
C ARG A 151 14.34 -17.60 0.32
N THR A 152 13.11 -17.29 -0.07
CA THR A 152 12.64 -17.50 -1.45
C THR A 152 13.51 -16.75 -2.48
N ILE A 153 13.92 -15.52 -2.16
CA ILE A 153 14.84 -14.75 -3.02
C ILE A 153 16.21 -15.43 -3.11
N ALA A 154 16.76 -15.87 -1.98
CA ALA A 154 18.05 -16.56 -1.94
C ALA A 154 18.01 -17.87 -2.75
N GLU A 155 16.97 -18.68 -2.60
CA GLU A 155 16.73 -19.90 -3.36
C GLU A 155 16.58 -19.63 -4.87
N GLY A 156 15.85 -18.57 -5.23
CA GLY A 156 15.70 -18.13 -6.62
C GLY A 156 17.03 -17.69 -7.23
N ARG A 157 17.83 -16.89 -6.50
CA ARG A 157 19.19 -16.50 -6.95
C ARG A 157 20.10 -17.72 -7.12
N ALA A 158 20.02 -18.70 -6.23
CA ALA A 158 20.80 -19.93 -6.32
C ALA A 158 20.45 -20.79 -7.54
N ALA A 159 19.23 -20.65 -8.09
CA ALA A 159 18.82 -21.33 -9.33
C ALA A 159 19.42 -20.70 -10.60
N LEU A 160 19.97 -19.49 -10.52
CA LEU A 160 20.57 -18.77 -11.65
C LEU A 160 22.08 -18.99 -11.71
N SER A 161 22.64 -19.03 -12.93
CA SER A 161 24.09 -18.98 -13.14
C SER A 161 24.67 -17.63 -12.71
N PRO A 162 25.99 -17.52 -12.46
CA PRO A 162 26.64 -16.25 -12.17
C PRO A 162 26.37 -15.17 -13.23
N GLU A 163 26.39 -15.54 -14.50
CA GLU A 163 26.16 -14.66 -15.65
C GLU A 163 24.70 -14.16 -15.67
N GLN A 164 23.74 -15.07 -15.44
CA GLN A 164 22.33 -14.71 -15.34
C GLN A 164 22.06 -13.77 -14.16
N ARG A 165 22.71 -13.99 -13.01
CA ARG A 165 22.59 -13.08 -11.85
C ARG A 165 23.10 -11.68 -12.18
N ARG A 166 24.27 -11.58 -12.82
CA ARG A 166 24.84 -10.30 -13.23
C ARG A 166 23.92 -9.55 -14.20
N LYS A 167 23.39 -10.25 -15.21
CA LYS A 167 22.44 -9.66 -16.15
C LYS A 167 21.13 -9.24 -15.48
N LEU A 168 20.65 -10.01 -14.52
CA LEU A 168 19.49 -9.62 -13.70
C LEU A 168 19.78 -8.37 -12.86
N GLU A 169 20.97 -8.24 -12.28
CA GLU A 169 21.39 -7.04 -11.53
C GLU A 169 21.45 -5.79 -12.43
N GLU A 170 21.90 -5.94 -13.69
CA GLU A 170 21.88 -4.87 -14.69
C GLU A 170 20.45 -4.45 -15.05
N LEU A 171 19.54 -5.41 -15.28
CA LEU A 171 18.11 -5.14 -15.51
C LEU A 171 17.43 -4.46 -14.31
N VAL A 172 17.87 -4.79 -13.11
CA VAL A 172 17.41 -4.18 -11.87
C VAL A 172 17.93 -2.74 -11.77
N ALA A 173 19.16 -2.46 -12.20
CA ALA A 173 19.77 -1.13 -12.18
C ALA A 173 19.23 -0.18 -13.26
N SER A 174 18.81 -0.71 -14.42
CA SER A 174 18.34 0.07 -15.59
C SER A 174 16.87 0.46 -15.54
N ARG A 175 16.12 0.04 -14.51
CA ARG A 175 14.70 0.36 -14.38
C ARG A 175 14.51 1.84 -13.98
N PRO A 176 13.70 2.63 -14.71
CA PRO A 176 13.45 4.03 -14.38
C PRO A 176 12.91 4.17 -12.96
N GLY A 177 13.54 5.02 -12.17
CA GLY A 177 13.20 5.24 -10.75
C GLY A 177 14.12 4.52 -9.76
N GLY A 178 15.33 4.11 -10.16
CA GLY A 178 16.27 3.47 -9.24
C GLY A 178 17.73 3.42 -9.66
N SER A 179 18.11 3.96 -10.83
CA SER A 179 19.53 4.04 -11.14
C SER A 179 20.21 5.08 -10.23
N ALA A 180 21.45 4.81 -9.80
CA ALA A 180 22.23 5.80 -9.06
C ALA A 180 22.38 7.08 -9.89
N ALA A 181 22.55 6.96 -11.21
CA ALA A 181 22.70 8.08 -12.13
C ALA A 181 21.46 8.99 -12.21
N GLU A 182 20.24 8.44 -12.20
CA GLU A 182 19.01 9.26 -12.18
C GLU A 182 18.79 9.94 -10.83
N ARG A 183 19.14 9.28 -9.72
CA ARG A 183 19.14 9.92 -8.39
C ARG A 183 20.15 11.06 -8.33
N THR A 184 21.34 10.86 -8.89
CA THR A 184 22.36 11.90 -8.97
C THR A 184 21.90 13.05 -9.87
N ARG A 185 21.31 12.77 -11.05
CA ARG A 185 20.75 13.82 -11.91
C ARG A 185 19.61 14.59 -11.24
N GLY A 186 18.69 13.90 -10.57
CA GLY A 186 17.62 14.56 -9.83
C GLY A 186 18.15 15.41 -8.66
N MET A 187 19.18 14.94 -7.96
CA MET A 187 19.87 15.72 -6.92
C MET A 187 20.61 16.93 -7.50
N GLU A 188 21.31 16.78 -8.64
CA GLU A 188 22.01 17.87 -9.33
C GLU A 188 21.03 18.91 -9.89
N GLU A 189 19.90 18.49 -10.45
CA GLU A 189 18.85 19.39 -10.93
C GLU A 189 18.20 20.13 -9.77
N MET A 190 17.94 19.45 -8.64
CA MET A 190 17.44 20.08 -7.44
C MET A 190 18.47 21.05 -6.85
N GLU A 191 19.75 20.71 -6.83
CA GLU A 191 20.83 21.58 -6.36
C GLU A 191 20.99 22.82 -7.26
N ARG A 192 20.92 22.65 -8.59
CA ARG A 192 20.90 23.78 -9.53
C ARG A 192 19.68 24.67 -9.32
N PHE A 193 18.51 24.08 -9.08
CA PHE A 193 17.32 24.84 -8.78
C PHE A 193 17.48 25.62 -7.47
N MET A 194 17.96 24.99 -6.40
CA MET A 194 18.19 25.62 -5.10
C MET A 194 19.19 26.77 -5.17
N ASN A 195 20.19 26.67 -6.04
CA ASN A 195 21.19 27.72 -6.29
C ASN A 195 20.81 28.67 -7.43
N SER A 196 19.62 28.55 -8.02
CA SER A 196 19.17 29.43 -9.11
C SER A 196 18.56 30.72 -8.58
N GLU A 197 18.59 31.77 -9.40
CA GLU A 197 17.92 33.05 -9.13
C GLU A 197 16.39 32.92 -9.02
N ARG A 198 15.82 31.78 -9.46
CA ARG A 198 14.38 31.47 -9.40
C ARG A 198 13.96 30.91 -8.04
N MET A 199 14.90 30.46 -7.21
CA MET A 199 14.60 29.84 -5.91
C MET A 199 13.86 30.80 -4.95
N PRO A 200 14.28 32.07 -4.79
CA PRO A 200 13.58 33.03 -3.94
C PRO A 200 12.13 33.23 -4.36
N GLU A 201 11.86 33.39 -5.66
CA GLU A 201 10.50 33.56 -6.20
C GLU A 201 9.64 32.32 -5.96
N ALA A 202 10.19 31.12 -6.19
CA ALA A 202 9.50 29.87 -5.93
C ALA A 202 9.19 29.68 -4.43
N MET A 203 10.14 30.05 -3.56
CA MET A 203 9.93 30.04 -2.11
C MET A 203 8.88 31.06 -1.67
N THR A 204 8.86 32.26 -2.26
CA THR A 204 7.81 33.25 -2.01
C THR A 204 6.43 32.73 -2.44
N ALA A 205 6.32 32.16 -3.65
CA ALA A 205 5.07 31.58 -4.13
C ALA A 205 4.59 30.42 -3.23
N MET A 206 5.52 29.59 -2.74
CA MET A 206 5.22 28.51 -1.80
C MET A 206 4.77 29.03 -0.44
N MET A 207 5.42 30.07 0.10
CA MET A 207 5.03 30.70 1.36
C MET A 207 3.66 31.38 1.27
N ASP A 208 3.35 32.01 0.13
CA ASP A 208 2.04 32.60 -0.10
C ASP A 208 0.94 31.56 -0.23
N MET A 209 1.24 30.43 -0.89
CA MET A 209 0.32 29.30 -0.93
C MET A 209 0.09 28.69 0.46
N ALA A 210 1.15 28.48 1.24
CA ALA A 210 1.02 28.01 2.62
C ALA A 210 0.17 28.98 3.44
N ARG A 211 0.42 30.29 3.37
CA ARG A 211 -0.39 31.30 4.04
C ARG A 211 -1.87 31.22 3.68
N ARG A 212 -2.21 30.99 2.40
CA ARG A 212 -3.60 30.81 1.96
C ARG A 212 -4.25 29.55 2.52
N MET A 213 -3.48 28.47 2.68
CA MET A 213 -3.98 27.18 3.16
C MET A 213 -4.14 27.09 4.68
N GLY A 214 -3.37 27.88 5.43
CA GLY A 214 -3.46 28.00 6.88
C GLY A 214 -4.25 29.21 7.34
N ASP A 215 -5.13 29.76 6.50
CA ASP A 215 -6.01 30.89 6.83
C ASP A 215 -5.24 32.11 7.39
N GLY A 216 -4.05 32.38 6.85
CA GLY A 216 -3.14 33.45 7.29
C GLY A 216 -1.95 32.97 8.12
N ASP A 217 -2.02 31.77 8.70
CA ASP A 217 -0.91 31.14 9.42
C ASP A 217 -0.05 30.29 8.46
N VAL A 218 1.18 30.74 8.24
CA VAL A 218 2.14 30.07 7.34
C VAL A 218 2.51 28.67 7.87
N MET A 219 2.68 28.51 9.18
CA MET A 219 3.10 27.24 9.79
C MET A 219 1.99 26.19 9.69
N LEU A 220 0.74 26.59 9.96
CA LEU A 220 -0.41 25.70 9.80
C LEU A 220 -0.62 25.31 8.32
N GLY A 221 -0.43 26.28 7.42
CA GLY A 221 -0.45 26.05 5.98
C GLY A 221 0.61 25.07 5.49
N MET A 222 1.84 25.18 6.01
CA MET A 222 2.94 24.27 5.70
C MET A 222 2.65 22.85 6.19
N VAL A 223 2.11 22.67 7.40
CA VAL A 223 1.72 21.35 7.92
C VAL A 223 0.67 20.69 7.02
N ARG A 224 -0.37 21.44 6.63
CA ARG A 224 -1.43 20.95 5.75
C ARG A 224 -0.92 20.59 4.35
N MET A 225 0.02 21.38 3.84
CA MET A 225 0.69 21.09 2.56
C MET A 225 1.57 19.83 2.65
N MET A 226 2.30 19.64 3.76
CA MET A 226 3.08 18.41 4.00
C MET A 226 2.19 17.17 4.13
N GLU A 227 1.02 17.28 4.75
CA GLU A 227 0.03 16.19 4.83
C GLU A 227 -0.51 15.81 3.43
N MET A 228 -0.84 16.81 2.59
CA MET A 228 -1.29 16.55 1.22
C MET A 228 -0.19 15.94 0.34
N MET A 229 1.06 16.43 0.44
CA MET A 229 2.18 15.87 -0.30
C MET A 229 2.57 14.47 0.19
N GLY A 230 2.50 14.21 1.50
CA GLY A 230 2.67 12.88 2.08
C GLY A 230 1.64 11.88 1.57
N SER A 231 0.41 12.32 1.30
CA SER A 231 -0.64 11.50 0.68
C SER A 231 -0.42 11.27 -0.83
N MET A 232 0.22 12.20 -1.55
CA MET A 232 0.50 12.06 -3.00
C MET A 232 1.81 11.34 -3.33
N GLY A 233 2.73 11.18 -2.37
CA GLY A 233 3.95 10.38 -2.54
C GLY A 233 3.72 8.91 -2.95
N GLY A 234 2.48 8.41 -2.80
CA GLY A 234 2.06 7.11 -3.32
C GLY A 234 1.66 7.07 -4.81
N MET A 235 1.45 8.22 -5.47
CA MET A 235 0.93 8.30 -6.86
C MET A 235 1.90 8.85 -7.91
N MET A 236 3.02 9.49 -7.53
CA MET A 236 4.03 9.99 -8.49
C MET A 236 4.92 8.89 -9.11
N GLY A 237 4.60 7.60 -8.89
CA GLY A 237 5.34 6.45 -9.42
C GLY A 237 5.01 6.03 -10.85
N GLY A 238 4.14 6.74 -11.57
CA GLY A 238 3.92 6.43 -12.99
C GLY A 238 2.82 7.26 -13.62
N HIS A 239 3.21 8.23 -14.44
CA HIS A 239 2.66 8.56 -15.76
C HIS A 239 3.26 9.89 -16.21
N GLY A 240 3.97 9.88 -17.33
CA GLY A 240 4.58 11.09 -17.89
C GLY A 240 5.17 10.87 -19.28
N GLY A 241 4.45 10.14 -20.13
CA GLY A 241 4.76 9.99 -21.55
C GLY A 241 3.60 10.52 -22.37
N GLY A 242 3.51 11.84 -22.51
CA GLY A 242 2.52 12.52 -23.35
C GLY A 242 3.22 13.61 -24.14
N THR A 243 3.65 13.26 -25.34
CA THR A 243 4.24 14.17 -26.34
C THR A 243 3.17 15.15 -26.81
N MET A 244 3.29 16.43 -26.44
CA MET A 244 2.52 17.51 -27.06
C MET A 244 3.36 18.21 -28.13
N GLY A 245 2.79 18.27 -29.33
CA GLY A 245 2.81 19.45 -30.20
C GLY A 245 4.09 19.71 -30.99
N ALA A 246 4.21 19.08 -32.17
CA ALA A 246 4.97 19.66 -33.27
C ALA A 246 4.13 20.78 -33.90
N GLU A 247 4.66 22.00 -33.90
CA GLU A 247 4.12 23.15 -34.62
C GLU A 247 4.34 23.01 -36.15
N PRO A 248 3.52 23.72 -36.96
CA PRO A 248 3.42 23.50 -38.40
C PRO A 248 4.48 24.28 -39.19
N HIS A 249 5.15 23.60 -40.11
CA HIS A 249 5.94 24.24 -41.15
C HIS A 249 5.04 24.78 -42.27
N HIS A 250 5.08 26.09 -42.49
CA HIS A 250 4.56 26.73 -43.70
C HIS A 250 5.68 26.92 -44.74
N ALA A 251 5.35 26.42 -45.95
CA ALA A 251 5.72 26.87 -47.30
C ALA A 251 7.17 26.77 -47.83
N THR A 252 7.32 26.08 -48.97
CA THR A 252 7.42 26.72 -50.30
C THR A 252 6.98 25.77 -51.43
N PRO A 253 6.37 26.25 -52.54
CA PRO A 253 5.97 25.43 -53.68
C PRO A 253 6.85 25.68 -54.93
N GLU A 254 7.79 24.78 -55.19
CA GLU A 254 8.36 24.45 -56.51
C GLU A 254 8.76 22.97 -56.37
N GLU A 255 8.38 22.00 -57.19
CA GLU A 255 8.34 21.94 -58.64
C GLU A 255 7.22 20.96 -59.06
N ARG A 256 6.38 21.37 -60.01
CA ARG A 256 5.68 20.42 -60.89
C ARG A 256 6.45 20.37 -62.21
N LYS A 257 7.01 19.22 -62.53
CA LYS A 257 7.14 18.71 -63.89
C LYS A 257 6.88 17.22 -63.90
#